data_AF-A0A5Q2F897-F1
#
_entry.id   AF-A0A5Q2F897-F1
#
_cell.length_a   1.000
_cell.length_b   1.000
_cell.length_c   1.000
_cell.angle_alpha   90.00
_cell.angle_beta   90.00
_cell.angle_gamma   90.00
#
_symmetry.space_group_name_H-M   'P 1'
#
loop_
_entity.id
_entity.type
_entity.pdbx_description
1 polymer ?
#
loop_
_entity_poly.entity_id
_entity_poly.type
_entity_poly.pdbx_seq_one_letter_code
_entity_poly.pdbx_strand_id
1 'polypeptide(L)'
;MKRRLQMTLVALIAALLSVVCLVPAAVTLVSLPLTLLWVGIPLLIGATWVGRRLLTAHRYGAGYVLGRDVPQPYRSQAQHRGFFVVTRDLLTDEATWRDLLWIGVNVTAGLALTLLPLVFLVGGVAAALLPALALTPWRAMAPGPWWALGWVGWLWAVGLVAAWWYATPPLVRTWAAIAAGMLGPSRTSVLNSRVAELTTSRADSVDSAAQEIRRIERDLHDGVQVRLVSLGMTVGLAEELIDSRPDRARQLLAEAQGSVTETLQELRRLVHGIHPPSSPTAGSSGRSARWRSTCRWTSRSVRPGSVMTRRSACLRRWRPVPTSSSRRPSPTS
;
A
#
# COMPACT_ATOMS: atom_id res chain seq x y z
N MET A 1 9.17 -13.22 -34.81
CA MET A 1 10.50 -12.58 -34.90
C MET A 1 10.62 -11.30 -34.06
N LYS A 2 9.76 -10.28 -34.24
CA LYS A 2 9.81 -9.00 -33.48
C LYS A 2 9.94 -9.14 -31.95
N ARG A 3 9.12 -9.98 -31.33
CA ARG A 3 9.16 -10.22 -29.86
C ARG A 3 10.49 -10.82 -29.37
N ARG A 4 11.17 -11.64 -30.19
CA ARG A 4 12.47 -12.22 -29.84
C ARG A 4 13.58 -11.17 -29.90
N LEU A 5 13.57 -10.32 -30.93
CA LEU A 5 14.48 -9.19 -31.07
C LEU A 5 14.32 -8.18 -29.93
N GLN A 6 13.08 -7.94 -29.48
CA GLN A 6 12.82 -7.12 -28.29
C GLN A 6 13.42 -7.75 -27.02
N MET A 7 13.26 -9.07 -26.83
CA MET A 7 13.85 -9.76 -25.67
C MET A 7 15.39 -9.72 -25.69
N THR A 8 16.03 -9.84 -26.86
CA THR A 8 17.48 -9.67 -26.96
C THR A 8 17.94 -8.26 -26.74
N LEU A 9 17.17 -7.26 -27.18
CA LEU A 9 17.48 -5.86 -26.92
C LEU A 9 17.41 -5.58 -25.42
N VAL A 10 16.39 -6.11 -24.73
CA VAL A 10 16.30 -6.04 -23.28
C VAL A 10 17.47 -6.76 -22.61
N ALA A 11 17.85 -7.96 -23.09
CA ALA A 11 19.02 -8.69 -22.57
C ALA A 11 20.32 -7.90 -22.77
N LEU A 12 20.49 -7.22 -23.90
CA LEU A 12 21.66 -6.38 -24.19
C LEU A 12 21.71 -5.16 -23.26
N ILE A 13 20.58 -4.45 -23.09
CA ILE A 13 20.49 -3.33 -22.15
C ILE A 13 20.77 -3.81 -20.72
N ALA A 14 20.21 -4.95 -20.32
CA ALA A 14 20.45 -5.54 -19.01
C ALA A 14 21.91 -5.94 -18.81
N ALA A 15 22.56 -6.52 -19.82
CA ALA A 15 23.99 -6.86 -19.77
C ALA A 15 24.87 -5.61 -19.65
N LEU A 16 24.58 -4.55 -20.42
CA LEU A 16 25.28 -3.26 -20.29
C LEU A 16 25.11 -2.67 -18.89
N LEU A 17 23.88 -2.70 -18.36
CA LEU A 17 23.61 -2.26 -16.99
C LEU A 17 24.34 -3.11 -15.94
N SER A 18 24.45 -4.44 -16.13
CA SER A 18 25.23 -5.32 -15.26
C SER A 18 26.73 -5.00 -15.29
N VAL A 19 27.29 -4.66 -16.46
CA VAL A 19 28.68 -4.20 -16.58
C VAL A 19 28.88 -2.87 -15.85
N VAL A 20 27.96 -1.91 -16.02
CA VAL A 20 28.02 -0.63 -15.30
C VAL A 20 27.93 -0.83 -13.78
N CYS A 21 27.19 -1.85 -13.31
CA CYS A 21 27.14 -2.22 -11.90
C CYS A 21 28.46 -2.78 -11.33
N LEU A 22 29.46 -3.15 -12.16
CA LEU A 22 30.78 -3.57 -11.66
C LEU A 22 31.47 -2.45 -10.89
N VAL A 23 31.32 -1.20 -11.32
CA VAL A 23 31.92 -0.03 -10.66
C VAL A 23 31.41 0.14 -9.23
N PRO A 24 30.10 0.32 -8.97
CA PRO A 24 29.60 0.41 -7.61
C PRO A 24 29.85 -0.88 -6.81
N ALA A 25 29.84 -2.07 -7.43
CA ALA A 25 30.20 -3.31 -6.75
C ALA A 25 31.65 -3.28 -6.22
N ALA A 26 32.62 -2.95 -7.06
CA ALA A 26 34.02 -2.82 -6.68
C ALA A 26 34.19 -1.74 -5.61
N VAL A 27 33.53 -0.58 -5.77
CA VAL A 27 33.55 0.50 -4.78
C VAL A 27 32.99 0.01 -3.44
N THR A 28 31.85 -0.70 -3.42
CA THR A 28 31.31 -1.25 -2.16
C THR A 28 32.26 -2.26 -1.51
N LEU A 29 32.88 -3.14 -2.29
CA LEU A 29 33.80 -4.15 -1.79
C LEU A 29 35.07 -3.52 -1.19
N VAL A 30 35.60 -2.47 -1.81
CA VAL A 30 36.73 -1.68 -1.28
C VAL A 30 36.30 -0.83 -0.09
N SER A 31 35.06 -0.31 -0.08
CA SER A 31 34.56 0.53 1.02
C SER A 31 34.48 -0.24 2.34
N LEU A 32 34.11 -1.53 2.32
CA LEU A 32 33.93 -2.37 3.51
C LEU A 32 35.15 -2.41 4.46
N PRO A 33 36.38 -2.72 4.01
CA PRO A 33 37.55 -2.64 4.89
C PRO A 33 37.88 -1.18 5.28
N LEU A 34 37.69 -0.22 4.36
CA LEU A 34 37.96 1.19 4.60
C LEU A 34 36.98 1.83 5.61
N THR A 35 35.83 1.21 5.92
CA THR A 35 34.93 1.75 6.95
C THR A 35 35.57 1.73 8.33
N LEU A 36 36.52 0.83 8.61
CA LEU A 36 37.27 0.83 9.87
C LEU A 36 38.09 2.13 10.04
N LEU A 37 38.50 2.75 8.93
CA LEU A 37 39.27 3.98 8.90
C LEU A 37 38.38 5.23 8.73
N TRP A 38 37.06 5.10 8.85
CA TRP A 38 36.05 6.15 8.58
C TRP A 38 35.97 6.65 7.13
N VAL A 39 37.02 6.48 6.33
CA VAL A 39 37.09 6.85 4.90
C VAL A 39 36.10 6.05 4.04
N GLY A 40 35.80 4.81 4.41
CA GLY A 40 34.88 3.95 3.65
C GLY A 40 33.41 4.39 3.71
N ILE A 41 33.02 5.18 4.72
CA ILE A 41 31.62 5.59 4.93
C ILE A 41 31.12 6.52 3.80
N PRO A 42 31.78 7.65 3.48
CA PRO A 42 31.35 8.50 2.36
C PRO A 42 31.38 7.76 1.01
N LEU A 43 32.33 6.84 0.84
CA LEU A 43 32.45 6.02 -0.36
C LEU A 43 31.26 5.05 -0.52
N LEU A 44 30.83 4.43 0.58
CA LEU A 44 29.65 3.55 0.62
C LEU A 44 28.34 4.32 0.38
N ILE A 45 28.22 5.55 0.89
CA ILE A 45 27.09 6.44 0.61
C ILE A 45 27.05 6.79 -0.89
N GLY A 46 28.18 7.15 -1.49
CA GLY A 46 28.28 7.42 -2.92
C GLY A 46 27.91 6.20 -3.77
N ALA A 47 28.46 5.03 -3.42
CA ALA A 47 28.19 3.77 -4.14
C ALA A 47 26.73 3.34 -4.06
N THR A 48 26.09 3.48 -2.89
CA THR A 48 24.67 3.19 -2.72
C THR A 48 23.78 4.17 -3.48
N TRP A 49 24.15 5.46 -3.54
CA TRP A 49 23.42 6.46 -4.32
C TRP A 49 23.45 6.14 -5.83
N VAL A 50 24.64 5.88 -6.38
CA VAL A 50 24.80 5.46 -7.79
C VAL A 50 24.11 4.12 -8.03
N GLY A 51 24.30 3.16 -7.13
CA GLY A 51 23.67 1.84 -7.18
C GLY A 51 22.15 1.95 -7.31
N ARG A 52 21.49 2.71 -6.43
CA ARG A 52 20.04 2.89 -6.43
C ARG A 52 19.50 3.41 -7.77
N ARG A 53 20.25 4.27 -8.48
CA ARG A 53 19.89 4.74 -9.84
C ARG A 53 19.95 3.61 -10.86
N LEU A 54 20.98 2.77 -10.82
CA LEU A 54 21.12 1.61 -11.70
C LEU A 54 20.09 0.52 -11.40
N LEU A 55 19.82 0.27 -10.11
CA LEU A 55 18.80 -0.66 -9.64
C LEU A 55 17.39 -0.25 -10.11
N THR A 56 17.12 1.06 -10.18
CA THR A 56 15.87 1.59 -10.75
C THR A 56 15.71 1.19 -12.22
N ALA A 57 16.77 1.26 -13.03
CA ALA A 57 16.75 0.80 -14.42
C ALA A 57 16.51 -0.72 -14.52
N HIS A 58 17.11 -1.52 -13.64
CA HIS A 58 16.85 -2.97 -13.58
C HIS A 58 15.39 -3.28 -13.22
N ARG A 59 14.77 -2.50 -12.31
CA ARG A 59 13.34 -2.65 -11.97
C ARG A 59 12.43 -2.37 -13.16
N TYR A 60 12.69 -1.32 -13.93
CA TYR A 60 11.93 -1.02 -15.15
C TYR A 60 12.07 -2.14 -16.20
N GLY A 61 13.29 -2.63 -16.42
CA GLY A 61 13.54 -3.75 -17.33
C GLY A 61 12.83 -5.04 -16.90
N ALA A 62 12.91 -5.38 -15.60
CA ALA A 62 12.21 -6.53 -15.04
C ALA A 62 10.68 -6.37 -15.17
N GLY A 63 10.14 -5.19 -14.89
CA GLY A 63 8.72 -4.89 -15.01
C GLY A 63 8.19 -5.01 -16.44
N TYR A 64 8.97 -4.57 -17.43
CA TYR A 64 8.66 -4.76 -18.85
C TYR A 64 8.59 -6.23 -19.26
N VAL A 65 9.51 -7.06 -18.76
CA VAL A 65 9.55 -8.50 -19.08
C VAL A 65 8.43 -9.29 -18.39
N LEU A 66 8.14 -8.95 -17.12
CA LEU A 66 7.13 -9.62 -16.29
C LEU A 66 5.71 -9.07 -16.50
N GLY A 67 5.56 -7.90 -17.11
CA GLY A 67 4.27 -7.22 -17.28
C GLY A 67 3.67 -6.73 -15.95
N ARG A 68 4.50 -6.40 -14.97
CA ARG A 68 4.07 -5.91 -13.65
C ARG A 68 4.97 -4.76 -13.21
N ASP A 69 4.38 -3.70 -12.65
CA ASP A 69 5.16 -2.64 -12.02
C ASP A 69 5.83 -3.14 -10.74
N VAL A 70 7.13 -2.92 -10.64
CA VAL A 70 7.92 -3.20 -9.43
C VAL A 70 8.05 -1.87 -8.66
N PRO A 71 7.26 -1.65 -7.59
CA PRO A 71 7.24 -0.36 -6.89
C PRO A 71 8.61 -0.07 -6.26
N GLN A 72 9.04 1.19 -6.30
CA GLN A 72 10.25 1.61 -5.61
C GLN A 72 9.97 1.72 -4.10
N PRO A 73 10.64 0.94 -3.23
CA PRO A 73 10.37 0.97 -1.78
C PRO A 73 10.95 2.21 -1.08
N TYR A 74 11.76 3.01 -1.79
CA TYR A 74 12.55 4.05 -1.16
C TYR A 74 11.70 5.29 -0.88
N ARG A 75 11.53 5.58 0.41
CA ARG A 75 11.17 6.92 0.89
C ARG A 75 12.26 7.88 0.40
N SER A 76 11.86 9.01 -0.19
CA SER A 76 12.75 10.06 -0.68
C SER A 76 13.85 10.33 0.34
N GLN A 77 15.09 10.02 -0.03
CA GLN A 77 16.27 10.28 0.80
C GLN A 77 16.32 11.79 0.99
N ALA A 78 15.89 12.25 2.17
CA ALA A 78 15.81 13.66 2.49
C ALA A 78 17.22 14.25 2.37
N GLN A 79 17.45 14.99 1.29
CA GLN A 79 18.73 15.57 0.89
C GLN A 79 19.30 16.59 1.90
N HIS A 80 18.65 16.74 3.07
CA HIS A 80 18.85 17.78 4.08
C HIS A 80 18.99 17.19 5.51
N ARG A 81 19.53 15.97 5.66
CA ARG A 81 19.82 15.37 6.98
C ARG A 81 21.33 15.18 7.17
N GLY A 82 21.83 15.42 8.38
CA GLY A 82 23.26 15.35 8.69
C GLY A 82 23.89 13.97 8.43
N PHE A 83 25.19 13.95 8.12
CA PHE A 83 25.96 12.77 7.72
C PHE A 83 25.73 11.54 8.62
N PHE A 84 25.79 11.72 9.95
CA PHE A 84 25.60 10.62 10.91
C PHE A 84 24.21 9.98 10.86
N VAL A 85 23.15 10.76 10.59
CA VAL A 85 21.78 10.25 10.49
C VAL A 85 21.63 9.40 9.23
N VAL A 86 22.18 9.88 8.11
CA VAL A 86 22.16 9.16 6.83
C VAL A 86 22.92 7.84 6.94
N THR A 87 24.11 7.83 7.54
CA THR A 87 24.91 6.61 7.74
C THR A 87 24.21 5.60 8.63
N ARG A 88 23.63 6.05 9.75
CA ARG A 88 22.90 5.16 10.66
C ARG A 88 21.67 4.57 9.98
N ASP A 89 20.90 5.39 9.28
CA ASP A 89 19.70 4.95 8.57
C ASP A 89 20.09 3.95 7.44
N LEU A 90 21.19 4.18 6.71
CA LEU A 90 21.71 3.24 5.70
C LEU A 90 22.13 1.90 6.28
N LEU A 91 22.83 1.88 7.41
CA LEU A 91 23.29 0.65 8.07
C LEU A 91 22.14 -0.16 8.68
N THR A 92 21.07 0.52 9.09
CA THR A 92 19.92 -0.10 9.77
C THR A 92 18.80 -0.51 8.81
N ASP A 93 18.76 0.06 7.60
CA ASP A 93 17.72 -0.20 6.61
C ASP A 93 17.94 -1.53 5.88
N GLU A 94 16.98 -2.46 6.04
CA GLU A 94 16.95 -3.77 5.37
C GLU A 94 17.02 -3.64 3.84
N ALA A 95 16.45 -2.56 3.28
CA ALA A 95 16.44 -2.35 1.83
C ALA A 95 17.85 -2.12 1.27
N THR A 96 18.73 -1.43 2.02
CA THR A 96 20.12 -1.16 1.61
C THR A 96 20.94 -2.45 1.54
N TRP A 97 20.75 -3.36 2.50
CA TRP A 97 21.41 -4.66 2.51
C TRP A 97 20.96 -5.55 1.34
N ARG A 98 19.66 -5.52 1.01
CA ARG A 98 19.13 -6.25 -0.15
C ARG A 98 19.65 -5.69 -1.47
N ASP A 99 19.81 -4.38 -1.58
CA ASP A 99 20.40 -3.74 -2.76
C ASP A 99 21.89 -4.08 -2.91
N LEU A 100 22.68 -4.10 -1.82
CA LEU A 100 24.08 -4.54 -1.87
C LEU A 100 24.20 -6.02 -2.30
N LEU A 101 23.35 -6.87 -1.74
CA LEU A 101 23.30 -8.29 -2.09
C LEU A 101 22.92 -8.46 -3.57
N TRP A 102 21.92 -7.71 -4.06
CA TRP A 102 21.56 -7.71 -5.47
C TRP A 102 22.72 -7.26 -6.36
N ILE A 103 23.48 -6.23 -6.00
CA ILE A 103 24.63 -5.78 -6.80
C ILE A 103 25.64 -6.93 -6.97
N GLY A 104 25.96 -7.67 -5.91
CA GLY A 104 26.84 -8.85 -5.97
C GLY A 104 26.28 -9.98 -6.85
N VAL A 105 24.99 -10.29 -6.70
CA VAL A 105 24.31 -11.33 -7.51
C VAL A 105 24.19 -10.92 -8.98
N ASN A 106 23.95 -9.64 -9.24
CA ASN A 106 23.79 -9.11 -10.59
C ASN A 106 25.11 -9.13 -11.37
N VAL A 107 26.23 -8.89 -10.70
CA VAL A 107 27.58 -8.98 -11.30
C VAL A 107 27.89 -10.40 -11.78
N THR A 108 27.36 -11.43 -11.11
CA THR A 108 27.63 -12.84 -11.42
C THR A 108 26.50 -13.47 -12.21
N ALA A 109 25.39 -13.80 -11.54
CA ALA A 109 24.24 -14.46 -12.13
C ALA A 109 23.50 -13.54 -13.12
N GLY A 110 23.38 -12.25 -12.83
CA GLY A 110 22.74 -11.28 -13.73
C GLY A 110 23.49 -11.14 -15.05
N LEU A 111 24.80 -10.92 -14.98
CA LEU A 111 25.68 -10.88 -16.14
C LEU A 111 25.62 -12.18 -16.94
N ALA A 112 25.76 -13.35 -16.29
CA ALA A 112 25.72 -14.63 -16.98
C ALA A 112 24.40 -14.88 -17.74
N LEU A 113 23.27 -14.61 -17.09
CA LEU A 113 21.93 -14.82 -17.67
C LEU A 113 21.63 -13.87 -18.84
N THR A 114 22.15 -12.64 -18.79
CA THR A 114 21.94 -11.62 -19.84
C THR A 114 22.94 -11.72 -20.99
N LEU A 115 24.15 -12.25 -20.72
CA LEU A 115 25.22 -12.41 -21.69
C LEU A 115 25.07 -13.69 -22.54
N LEU A 116 24.51 -14.77 -21.99
CA LEU A 116 24.27 -16.03 -22.74
C LEU A 116 23.47 -15.82 -24.04
N PRO A 117 22.32 -15.11 -24.04
CA PRO A 117 21.57 -14.84 -25.27
C PRO A 117 22.39 -14.08 -26.31
N LEU A 118 23.26 -13.15 -25.87
CA LEU A 118 24.13 -12.39 -26.76
C LEU A 118 25.22 -13.30 -27.36
N VAL A 119 25.83 -14.16 -26.56
CA VAL A 119 26.82 -15.14 -27.01
C VAL A 119 26.23 -16.11 -28.04
N PHE A 120 25.02 -16.61 -27.81
CA PHE A 120 24.36 -17.49 -28.79
C PHE A 120 24.05 -16.77 -30.10
N LEU A 121 23.60 -15.51 -30.03
CA LEU A 121 23.29 -14.73 -31.24
C LEU A 121 24.57 -14.37 -32.02
N VAL A 122 25.54 -13.74 -31.35
CA VAL A 122 26.80 -13.28 -31.98
C VAL A 122 27.63 -14.48 -32.42
N GLY A 123 27.72 -15.52 -31.59
CA GLY A 123 28.40 -16.77 -31.94
C GLY A 123 27.74 -17.48 -33.11
N GLY A 124 26.41 -17.51 -33.17
CA GLY A 124 25.68 -18.08 -34.31
C GLY A 124 25.94 -17.32 -35.61
N VAL A 125 25.95 -15.99 -35.57
CA VAL A 125 26.28 -15.14 -36.73
C VAL A 125 27.75 -15.32 -37.14
N ALA A 126 28.69 -15.32 -36.19
CA ALA A 126 30.10 -15.54 -36.46
C ALA A 126 30.35 -16.92 -37.09
N ALA A 127 29.70 -17.97 -36.56
CA ALA A 127 29.77 -19.32 -37.12
C ALA A 127 29.17 -19.38 -38.53
N ALA A 128 28.12 -18.61 -38.82
CA ALA A 128 27.52 -18.53 -40.15
C ALA A 128 28.42 -17.87 -41.21
N LEU A 129 29.44 -17.12 -40.78
CA LEU A 129 30.44 -16.51 -41.68
C LEU A 129 31.60 -17.47 -42.02
N LEU A 130 31.82 -18.52 -41.23
CA LEU A 130 32.87 -19.52 -41.46
C LEU A 130 32.79 -20.22 -42.83
N PRO A 131 31.60 -20.63 -43.34
CA PRO A 131 31.46 -21.18 -44.68
C PRO A 131 31.85 -20.19 -45.78
N ALA A 132 31.48 -18.91 -45.64
CA ALA A 132 31.83 -17.87 -46.62
C ALA A 132 33.36 -17.65 -46.67
N LEU A 133 34.03 -17.68 -45.52
CA LEU A 133 35.48 -17.67 -45.42
C LEU A 133 36.13 -18.92 -46.03
N ALA A 134 35.50 -20.10 -45.89
CA ALA A 134 35.99 -21.36 -46.46
C ALA A 134 35.94 -21.39 -48.00
N LEU A 135 35.04 -20.63 -48.62
CA LEU A 135 34.87 -20.54 -50.07
C LEU A 135 35.71 -19.43 -50.73
N THR A 136 36.59 -18.76 -49.97
CA THR A 136 37.46 -17.71 -50.52
C THR A 136 38.47 -18.28 -51.53
N PRO A 137 38.74 -17.58 -52.66
CA PRO A 137 39.59 -18.09 -53.73
C PRO A 137 41.01 -18.42 -53.26
N TRP A 138 41.55 -17.65 -52.31
CA TRP A 138 42.84 -17.93 -51.68
C TRP A 138 42.87 -19.29 -50.96
N ARG A 139 41.78 -19.68 -50.28
CA ARG A 139 41.68 -20.98 -49.59
C ARG A 139 41.41 -22.14 -50.53
N ALA A 140 40.79 -21.89 -51.68
CA ALA A 140 40.66 -22.91 -52.73
C ALA A 140 42.02 -23.33 -53.31
N MET A 141 43.04 -22.46 -53.22
CA MET A 141 44.41 -22.72 -53.67
C MET A 141 45.31 -23.32 -52.57
N ALA A 142 44.86 -23.32 -51.31
CA ALA A 142 45.62 -23.84 -50.18
C ALA A 142 45.24 -25.31 -49.90
N PRO A 143 46.21 -26.22 -49.67
CA PRO A 143 45.90 -27.60 -49.30
C PRO A 143 45.26 -27.67 -47.91
N GLY A 144 44.06 -28.26 -47.80
CA GLY A 144 43.37 -28.46 -46.52
C GLY A 144 41.89 -28.81 -46.65
N PRO A 145 41.25 -29.34 -45.57
CA PRO A 145 39.84 -29.75 -45.59
C PRO A 145 38.88 -28.56 -45.36
N TRP A 146 39.02 -27.48 -46.14
CA TRP A 146 38.27 -26.22 -45.94
C TRP A 146 36.75 -26.40 -46.06
N TRP A 147 36.30 -27.32 -46.92
CA TRP A 147 34.89 -27.69 -47.05
C TRP A 147 34.31 -28.23 -45.72
N ALA A 148 35.09 -29.01 -44.96
CA ALA A 148 34.66 -29.57 -43.69
C ALA A 148 34.50 -28.47 -42.63
N LEU A 149 35.42 -27.48 -42.60
CA LEU A 149 35.30 -26.29 -41.76
C LEU A 149 34.03 -25.48 -42.07
N GLY A 150 33.64 -25.39 -43.35
CA GLY A 150 32.39 -24.75 -43.75
C GLY A 150 31.16 -25.48 -43.20
N TRP A 151 31.07 -26.80 -43.38
CA TRP A 151 29.97 -27.61 -42.82
C TRP A 151 29.91 -27.54 -41.29
N VAL A 152 31.06 -27.66 -40.62
CA VAL A 152 31.14 -27.52 -39.16
C VAL A 152 30.65 -26.14 -38.73
N GLY A 153 31.11 -25.07 -39.37
CA GLY A 153 30.65 -23.71 -39.09
C GLY A 153 29.15 -23.53 -39.26
N TRP A 154 28.57 -24.11 -40.32
CA TRP A 154 27.13 -24.07 -40.57
C TRP A 154 26.33 -24.84 -39.51
N LEU A 155 26.76 -26.06 -39.15
CA LEU A 155 26.12 -26.85 -38.08
C LEU A 155 26.16 -26.11 -36.74
N TRP A 156 27.29 -25.48 -36.40
CA TRP A 156 27.42 -24.63 -35.21
C TRP A 156 26.51 -23.41 -35.28
N ALA A 157 26.42 -22.74 -36.44
CA ALA A 157 25.54 -21.60 -36.62
C ALA A 157 24.06 -21.97 -36.40
N VAL A 158 23.61 -23.07 -37.00
CA VAL A 158 22.24 -23.57 -36.83
C VAL A 158 21.99 -23.94 -35.36
N GLY A 159 22.93 -24.64 -34.71
CA GLY A 159 22.83 -25.01 -33.30
C GLY A 159 22.75 -23.80 -32.37
N LEU A 160 23.59 -22.78 -32.58
CA LEU A 160 23.62 -21.57 -31.75
C LEU A 160 22.40 -20.67 -32.00
N VAL A 161 21.92 -20.55 -33.23
CA VAL A 161 20.69 -19.80 -33.54
C VAL A 161 19.46 -20.52 -32.98
N ALA A 162 19.43 -21.85 -33.01
CA ALA A 162 18.38 -22.62 -32.35
C ALA A 162 18.45 -22.45 -30.82
N ALA A 163 19.64 -22.56 -30.23
CA ALA A 163 19.86 -22.31 -28.81
C ALA A 163 19.42 -20.90 -28.41
N TRP A 164 19.78 -19.88 -29.20
CA TRP A 164 19.30 -18.52 -29.03
C TRP A 164 17.77 -18.43 -29.03
N TRP A 165 17.11 -19.08 -29.99
CA TRP A 165 15.66 -19.04 -30.14
C TRP A 165 14.90 -19.61 -28.93
N TYR A 166 15.41 -20.72 -28.37
CA TYR A 166 14.76 -21.44 -27.27
C TYR A 166 15.23 -20.99 -25.88
N ALA A 167 16.51 -20.63 -25.71
CA ALA A 167 17.09 -20.26 -24.41
C ALA A 167 16.86 -18.79 -24.03
N THR A 168 16.74 -17.87 -24.98
CA THR A 168 16.56 -16.43 -24.67
C THR A 168 15.34 -16.15 -23.78
N PRO A 169 14.13 -16.71 -24.04
CA PRO A 169 12.95 -16.42 -23.23
C PRO A 169 13.05 -16.88 -21.76
N PRO A 170 13.46 -18.13 -21.45
CA PRO A 170 13.60 -18.54 -20.05
C PRO A 170 14.72 -17.76 -19.36
N LEU A 171 15.87 -17.50 -20.02
CA LEU A 171 16.99 -16.75 -19.43
C LEU A 171 16.60 -15.32 -19.03
N VAL A 172 15.90 -14.59 -19.91
CA VAL A 172 15.47 -13.22 -19.63
C VAL A 172 14.38 -13.19 -18.55
N ARG A 173 13.49 -14.19 -18.52
CA ARG A 173 12.46 -14.31 -17.48
C ARG A 173 13.04 -14.69 -16.12
N THR A 174 14.02 -15.59 -16.06
CA THR A 174 14.68 -15.94 -14.79
C THR A 174 15.43 -14.74 -14.25
N TRP A 175 16.19 -14.03 -15.08
CA TRP A 175 16.81 -12.75 -14.70
C TRP A 175 15.77 -11.78 -14.12
N ALA A 176 14.67 -11.55 -14.82
CA ALA A 176 13.62 -10.65 -14.37
C ALA A 176 12.95 -11.12 -13.06
N ALA A 177 12.75 -12.43 -12.88
CA ALA A 177 12.16 -13.00 -11.68
C ALA A 177 13.09 -12.86 -10.46
N ILE A 178 14.40 -13.09 -10.63
CA ILE A 178 15.39 -12.90 -9.57
C ILE A 178 15.46 -11.41 -9.21
N ALA A 179 15.48 -10.52 -10.22
CA ALA A 179 15.43 -9.07 -10.01
C ALA A 179 14.17 -8.66 -9.23
N ALA A 180 12.99 -9.11 -9.64
CA ALA A 180 11.73 -8.78 -8.96
C ALA A 180 11.63 -9.40 -7.56
N GLY A 181 12.19 -10.59 -7.33
CA GLY A 181 12.18 -11.24 -6.01
C GLY A 181 13.10 -10.56 -5.00
N MET A 182 14.29 -10.15 -5.45
CA MET A 182 15.28 -9.50 -4.56
C MET A 182 15.00 -8.01 -4.36
N LEU A 183 14.62 -7.31 -5.44
CA LEU A 183 14.36 -5.86 -5.48
C LEU A 183 12.91 -5.47 -5.26
N GLY A 184 12.00 -6.43 -5.27
CA GLY A 184 10.59 -6.20 -4.99
C GLY A 184 10.37 -5.77 -3.54
N PRO A 185 9.28 -5.01 -3.28
CA PRO A 185 8.92 -4.62 -1.94
C PRO A 185 8.76 -5.86 -1.05
N SER A 186 9.33 -5.83 0.16
CA SER A 186 9.10 -6.88 1.13
C SER A 186 7.59 -7.02 1.37
N ARG A 187 7.10 -8.24 1.61
CA ARG A 187 5.66 -8.45 1.94
C ARG A 187 5.20 -7.52 3.07
N THR A 188 6.12 -7.22 3.99
CA THR A 188 5.96 -6.28 5.08
C THR A 188 5.76 -4.84 4.61
N SER A 189 6.51 -4.35 3.61
CA SER A 189 6.34 -2.98 3.12
C SER A 189 5.03 -2.79 2.36
N VAL A 190 4.59 -3.80 1.60
CA VAL A 190 3.26 -3.81 0.95
C VAL A 190 2.14 -3.82 1.98
N LEU A 191 2.31 -4.58 3.08
CA LEU A 191 1.32 -4.60 4.16
C LEU A 191 1.29 -3.26 4.90
N ASN A 192 2.46 -2.69 5.20
CA ASN A 192 2.56 -1.39 5.88
C ASN A 192 1.99 -0.25 5.04
N SER A 193 2.17 -0.26 3.71
CA SER A 193 1.57 0.76 2.84
C SER A 193 0.05 0.67 2.84
N ARG A 194 -0.51 -0.54 2.79
CA ARG A 194 -1.97 -0.76 2.90
C ARG A 194 -2.51 -0.34 4.27
N VAL A 195 -1.80 -0.66 5.36
CA VAL A 195 -2.19 -0.21 6.70
C VAL A 195 -2.15 1.32 6.79
N ALA A 196 -1.12 1.96 6.23
CA ALA A 196 -1.02 3.42 6.21
C ALA A 196 -2.17 4.04 5.40
N GLU A 197 -2.48 3.52 4.21
CA GLU A 197 -3.59 3.97 3.37
C GLU A 197 -4.95 3.82 4.07
N LEU A 198 -5.20 2.68 4.73
CA LEU A 198 -6.39 2.46 5.55
C LEU A 198 -6.44 3.40 6.76
N THR A 199 -5.30 3.71 7.37
CA THR A 199 -5.22 4.62 8.51
C THR A 199 -5.52 6.05 8.08
N THR A 200 -4.99 6.50 6.94
CA THR A 200 -5.28 7.81 6.34
C THR A 200 -6.76 7.91 5.97
N SER A 201 -7.31 6.94 5.24
CA SER A 201 -8.73 6.93 4.88
C SER A 201 -9.65 6.94 6.10
N ARG A 202 -9.25 6.24 7.18
CA ARG A 202 -9.98 6.27 8.45
C ARG A 202 -9.87 7.62 9.14
N ALA A 203 -8.71 8.26 9.11
CA ALA A 203 -8.53 9.61 9.66
C ALA A 203 -9.43 10.60 8.91
N ASP A 204 -9.43 10.59 7.57
CA ASP A 204 -10.28 11.45 6.75
C ASP A 204 -11.77 11.25 7.04
N SER A 205 -12.19 9.99 7.20
CA SER A 205 -13.58 9.66 7.55
C SER A 205 -13.98 10.16 8.94
N VAL A 206 -13.07 10.05 9.92
CA VAL A 206 -13.29 10.54 11.29
C VAL A 206 -13.33 12.06 11.32
N ASP A 207 -12.45 12.73 10.58
CA ASP A 207 -12.41 14.19 10.50
C ASP A 207 -13.65 14.74 9.82
N SER A 208 -14.12 14.09 8.74
CA SER A 208 -15.39 14.43 8.10
C SER A 208 -16.57 14.27 9.06
N ALA A 209 -16.65 13.17 9.80
CA ALA A 209 -17.70 12.96 10.81
C ALA A 209 -17.64 14.01 11.94
N ALA A 210 -16.43 14.38 12.40
CA ALA A 210 -16.25 15.40 13.43
C ALA A 210 -16.65 16.80 12.95
N GLN A 211 -16.42 17.11 11.66
CA GLN A 211 -16.90 18.36 11.05
C GLN A 211 -18.43 18.41 11.01
N GLU A 212 -19.08 17.30 10.65
CA GLU A 212 -20.54 17.23 10.58
C GLU A 212 -21.17 17.39 11.96
N ILE A 213 -20.62 16.76 13.00
CA ILE A 213 -21.10 16.93 14.38
C ILE A 213 -21.01 18.39 14.82
N ARG A 214 -19.90 19.09 14.55
CA ARG A 214 -19.76 20.52 14.88
C ARG A 214 -20.74 21.40 14.12
N ARG A 215 -21.11 21.02 12.89
CA ARG A 215 -22.15 21.72 12.12
C ARG A 215 -23.52 21.53 12.75
N ILE A 216 -23.90 20.29 13.07
CA ILE A 216 -25.16 19.97 13.75
C ILE A 216 -25.26 20.69 15.10
N GLU A 217 -24.17 20.72 15.87
CA GLU A 217 -24.11 21.42 17.14
C GLU A 217 -24.38 22.92 16.98
N ARG A 218 -23.75 23.57 15.99
CA ARG A 218 -23.95 25.00 15.71
C ARG A 218 -25.37 25.27 15.22
N ASP A 219 -25.87 24.50 14.27
CA ASP A 219 -27.22 24.64 13.72
C ASP A 219 -28.28 24.45 14.83
N LEU A 220 -28.05 23.50 15.74
CA LEU A 220 -28.93 23.29 16.88
C LEU A 220 -28.84 24.43 17.89
N HIS A 221 -27.64 24.88 18.23
CA HIS A 221 -27.43 25.96 19.18
C HIS A 221 -28.07 27.26 18.70
N ASP A 222 -27.83 27.64 17.44
CA ASP A 222 -28.36 28.86 16.84
C ASP A 222 -29.90 28.76 16.68
N GLY A 223 -30.40 27.59 16.26
CA GLY A 223 -31.83 27.35 16.13
C GLY A 223 -32.59 27.38 17.47
N VAL A 224 -31.99 26.84 18.53
CA VAL A 224 -32.57 26.85 19.89
C VAL A 224 -32.55 28.27 20.48
N GLN A 225 -31.47 29.03 20.27
CA GLN A 225 -31.37 30.40 20.78
C GLN A 225 -32.48 31.31 20.25
N VAL A 226 -32.74 31.32 18.94
CA VAL A 226 -33.80 32.15 18.33
C VAL A 226 -35.18 31.81 18.92
N ARG A 227 -35.46 30.52 19.09
CA ARG A 227 -36.75 30.05 19.63
C ARG A 227 -36.91 30.36 21.12
N LEU A 228 -35.86 30.20 21.94
CA LEU A 228 -35.90 30.54 23.36
C LEU A 228 -36.13 32.03 23.59
N VAL A 229 -35.51 32.89 22.78
CA VAL A 229 -35.72 34.34 22.85
C VAL A 229 -37.17 34.71 22.50
N SER A 230 -37.71 34.14 21.41
CA SER A 230 -39.11 34.35 21.04
C SER A 230 -40.07 33.87 22.12
N LEU A 231 -39.83 32.70 22.72
CA LEU A 231 -40.66 32.17 23.81
C LEU A 231 -40.63 33.09 25.04
N GLY A 232 -39.44 33.57 25.43
CA GLY A 232 -39.29 34.51 26.54
C GLY A 232 -40.04 35.82 26.31
N MET A 233 -40.04 36.35 25.08
CA MET A 233 -40.81 37.54 24.71
C MET A 233 -42.33 37.29 24.81
N THR A 234 -42.83 36.15 24.32
CA THR A 234 -44.26 35.80 24.39
C THR A 234 -44.73 35.63 25.83
N VAL A 235 -43.92 35.02 26.69
CA VAL A 235 -44.24 34.85 28.12
C VAL A 235 -44.19 36.19 28.85
N GLY A 236 -43.17 37.03 28.61
CA GLY A 236 -43.09 38.36 29.21
C GLY A 236 -44.28 39.26 28.86
N LEU A 237 -44.74 39.21 27.60
CA LEU A 237 -45.94 39.93 27.16
C LEU A 237 -47.22 39.39 27.83
N ALA A 238 -47.29 38.09 28.09
CA ALA A 238 -48.42 37.49 28.80
C ALA A 238 -48.47 37.89 30.28
N GLU A 239 -47.31 38.03 30.94
CA GLU A 239 -47.21 38.52 32.33
C GLU A 239 -47.69 39.97 32.45
N GLU A 240 -47.29 40.85 31.53
CA GLU A 240 -47.71 42.26 31.52
C GLU A 240 -49.23 42.44 31.29
N LEU A 241 -49.84 41.52 30.54
CA LEU A 241 -51.27 41.55 30.21
C LEU A 241 -52.16 40.83 31.23
N ILE A 242 -51.60 40.18 32.26
CA ILE A 242 -52.33 39.27 33.14
C ILE A 242 -53.43 39.99 33.95
N ASP A 243 -53.13 41.21 34.42
CA ASP A 243 -54.06 42.04 35.20
C ASP A 243 -54.98 42.88 34.31
N SER A 244 -54.49 43.26 33.12
CA SER A 244 -55.17 44.20 32.23
C SER A 244 -56.15 43.51 31.27
N ARG A 245 -55.76 42.36 30.71
CA ARG A 245 -56.51 41.62 29.67
C ARG A 245 -56.28 40.10 29.83
N PRO A 246 -56.94 39.47 30.82
CA PRO A 246 -56.66 38.07 31.19
C PRO A 246 -56.91 37.07 30.06
N ASP A 247 -57.89 37.34 29.18
CA ASP A 247 -58.19 36.45 28.05
C ASP A 247 -57.09 36.46 26.98
N ARG A 248 -56.45 37.61 26.77
CA ARG A 248 -55.31 37.76 25.84
C ARG A 248 -54.06 37.10 26.40
N ALA A 249 -53.81 37.24 27.71
CA ALA A 249 -52.71 36.57 28.40
C ALA A 249 -52.83 35.04 28.33
N ARG A 250 -54.04 34.49 28.50
CA ARG A 250 -54.29 33.04 28.33
C ARG A 250 -54.01 32.54 26.91
N GLN A 251 -54.35 33.32 25.89
CA GLN A 251 -54.05 32.96 24.49
C GLN A 251 -52.54 32.91 24.24
N LEU A 252 -51.78 33.91 24.71
CA LEU A 252 -50.32 33.95 24.56
C LEU A 252 -49.61 32.81 25.30
N LEU A 253 -50.08 32.44 26.50
CA LEU A 253 -49.56 31.29 27.23
C LEU A 253 -49.85 29.96 26.50
N ALA A 254 -51.03 29.81 25.91
CA ALA A 254 -51.37 28.63 25.11
C ALA A 254 -50.49 28.52 23.85
N GLU A 255 -50.21 29.65 23.19
CA GLU A 255 -49.33 29.71 22.02
C GLU A 255 -47.87 29.37 22.38
N ALA A 256 -47.36 29.91 23.49
CA ALA A 256 -46.05 29.55 24.03
C ALA A 256 -45.95 28.06 24.37
N GLN A 257 -46.97 27.48 25.00
CA GLN A 257 -47.01 26.05 25.34
C GLN A 257 -47.05 25.17 24.08
N GLY A 258 -47.77 25.59 23.04
CA GLY A 258 -47.78 24.93 21.72
C GLY A 258 -46.40 24.91 21.07
N SER A 259 -45.72 26.06 21.05
CA SER A 259 -44.38 26.22 20.47
C SER A 259 -43.31 25.36 21.16
N VAL A 260 -43.37 25.23 22.50
CA VAL A 260 -42.50 24.30 23.26
C VAL A 260 -42.76 22.85 22.88
N THR A 261 -44.02 22.47 22.76
CA THR A 261 -44.42 21.08 22.45
C THR A 261 -43.96 20.69 21.04
N GLU A 262 -44.12 21.57 20.06
CA GLU A 262 -43.66 21.37 18.69
C GLU A 262 -42.13 21.26 18.62
N THR A 263 -41.41 22.15 19.31
CA THR A 263 -39.94 22.15 19.35
C THR A 263 -39.39 20.86 19.97
N LEU A 264 -40.01 20.35 21.03
CA LEU A 264 -39.65 19.06 21.63
C LEU A 264 -39.90 17.88 20.68
N GLN A 265 -40.97 17.92 19.86
CA GLN A 265 -41.22 16.91 18.84
C GLN A 265 -40.18 16.98 17.71
N GLU A 266 -39.78 18.17 17.29
CA GLU A 266 -38.74 18.39 16.29
C GLU A 266 -37.37 17.89 16.76
N LEU A 267 -36.97 18.24 17.99
CA LEU A 267 -35.76 17.70 18.65
C LEU A 267 -35.79 16.18 18.76
N ARG A 268 -36.93 15.59 19.15
CA ARG A 268 -37.08 14.13 19.26
C ARG A 268 -36.94 13.46 17.89
N ARG A 269 -37.46 14.06 16.81
CA ARG A 269 -37.27 13.60 15.43
C ARG A 269 -35.80 13.68 15.01
N LEU A 270 -35.11 14.78 15.32
CA LEU A 270 -33.68 14.98 15.01
C LEU A 270 -32.79 13.94 15.72
N VAL A 271 -33.02 13.72 17.02
CA VAL A 271 -32.28 12.74 17.83
C VAL A 271 -32.51 11.31 17.34
N HIS A 272 -33.72 10.97 16.86
CA HIS A 272 -33.99 9.66 16.27
C HIS A 272 -33.36 9.48 14.88
N GLY A 273 -33.12 10.56 14.14
CA GLY A 273 -32.44 10.53 12.84
C GLY A 273 -30.91 10.38 12.91
N ILE A 274 -30.28 10.76 14.03
CA ILE A 274 -28.81 10.72 14.22
C ILE A 274 -28.31 9.32 14.65
N HIS A 275 -29.20 8.39 15.00
CA HIS A 275 -28.79 7.00 15.19
C HIS A 275 -28.38 6.38 13.84
N PRO A 276 -27.13 5.91 13.69
CA PRO A 276 -26.67 5.37 12.43
C PRO A 276 -27.58 4.21 12.03
N PRO A 277 -28.15 4.19 10.81
CA PRO A 277 -28.87 3.02 10.33
C PRO A 277 -27.88 1.86 10.31
N SER A 278 -28.09 0.87 11.18
CA SER A 278 -27.40 -0.41 11.08
C SER A 278 -27.87 -1.10 9.80
N SER A 279 -27.22 -0.79 8.69
CA SER A 279 -27.36 -1.53 7.44
C SER A 279 -25.97 -2.02 7.01
N PRO A 280 -25.69 -3.32 7.13
CA PRO A 280 -24.75 -3.95 6.22
C PRO A 280 -25.47 -4.10 4.87
N THR A 281 -25.12 -3.25 3.93
CA THR A 281 -25.51 -3.45 2.52
C THR A 281 -24.73 -4.61 1.92
N ALA A 282 -25.50 -5.54 1.34
CA ALA A 282 -25.18 -6.54 0.33
C ALA A 282 -24.41 -7.81 0.75
N GLY A 283 -25.17 -8.92 0.81
CA GLY A 283 -24.70 -10.24 0.36
C GLY A 283 -24.49 -11.31 1.43
N SER A 284 -25.56 -11.89 1.97
CA SER A 284 -25.70 -13.36 2.15
C SER A 284 -26.93 -13.72 2.97
N SER A 285 -27.67 -14.69 2.46
CA SER A 285 -28.78 -15.37 3.12
C SER A 285 -28.34 -16.06 4.41
N GLY A 286 -29.08 -15.83 5.51
CA GLY A 286 -29.26 -16.84 6.56
C GLY A 286 -28.72 -16.51 7.94
N ARG A 287 -29.66 -16.45 8.90
CA ARG A 287 -29.54 -16.45 10.37
C ARG A 287 -29.18 -15.13 11.05
N SER A 288 -30.24 -14.37 11.37
CA SER A 288 -30.19 -13.23 12.28
C SER A 288 -29.94 -13.66 13.73
N ALA A 289 -28.73 -13.42 14.25
CA ALA A 289 -28.49 -13.39 15.68
C ALA A 289 -29.05 -12.08 16.27
N ARG A 290 -30.19 -12.18 16.95
CA ARG A 290 -30.86 -11.05 17.60
C ARG A 290 -30.13 -10.68 18.89
N TRP A 291 -29.25 -9.67 18.83
CA TRP A 291 -28.63 -9.10 20.02
C TRP A 291 -29.56 -8.06 20.65
N ARG A 292 -29.89 -8.24 21.93
CA ARG A 292 -30.69 -7.30 22.74
C ARG A 292 -29.74 -6.56 23.68
N SER A 293 -29.60 -5.24 23.53
CA SER A 293 -28.90 -4.40 24.49
C SER A 293 -29.88 -3.98 25.59
N THR A 294 -29.86 -4.65 26.73
CA THR A 294 -30.64 -4.23 27.91
C THR A 294 -29.80 -3.25 28.73
N CYS A 295 -29.99 -1.94 28.50
CA CYS A 295 -29.45 -0.93 29.40
C CYS A 295 -30.37 -0.85 30.63
N ARG A 296 -29.97 -1.50 31.74
CA ARG A 296 -30.65 -1.36 33.03
C ARG A 296 -30.06 -0.16 33.76
N TRP A 297 -30.75 0.98 33.70
CA TRP A 297 -30.47 2.10 34.59
C TRP A 297 -30.99 1.77 35.98
N THR A 298 -30.09 1.60 36.95
CA THR A 298 -30.45 1.56 38.37
C THR A 298 -30.43 2.99 38.92
N SER A 299 -31.59 3.63 38.98
CA SER A 299 -31.76 4.88 39.72
C SER A 299 -31.80 4.57 41.22
N ARG A 300 -30.78 4.97 41.97
CA ARG A 300 -30.83 5.03 43.44
C ARG A 300 -31.18 6.47 43.81
N SER A 301 -32.25 6.66 44.58
CA SER A 301 -32.73 7.97 45.04
C SER A 301 -31.63 8.73 45.80
N VAL A 302 -31.30 9.93 45.34
CA VAL A 302 -30.35 10.85 45.98
C VAL A 302 -31.14 11.78 46.90
N ARG A 303 -30.74 11.88 48.18
CA ARG A 303 -31.27 12.86 49.13
C ARG A 303 -30.67 14.25 48.84
N PRO A 304 -31.39 15.35 49.09
CA PRO A 304 -30.88 16.69 48.80
C PRO A 304 -29.80 17.07 49.80
N GLY A 305 -28.61 17.47 49.33
CA GLY A 305 -27.59 18.10 50.18
C GLY A 305 -26.12 17.72 49.97
N SER A 306 -25.75 16.86 49.02
CA SER A 306 -24.34 16.50 48.80
C SER A 306 -23.87 16.77 47.36
N VAL A 307 -22.94 17.71 47.22
CA VAL A 307 -22.09 17.87 46.04
C VAL A 307 -21.22 16.63 45.91
N MET A 308 -21.34 15.86 44.81
CA MET A 308 -20.33 14.85 44.51
C MET A 308 -20.25 14.54 43.01
N THR A 309 -19.06 14.81 42.47
CA THR A 309 -18.45 14.23 41.28
C THR A 309 -18.68 12.71 41.22
N ARG A 310 -19.35 12.21 40.17
CA ARG A 310 -19.38 10.76 39.88
C ARG A 310 -19.23 10.48 38.39
N ARG A 311 -18.07 9.90 38.05
CA ARG A 311 -17.84 9.09 36.85
C ARG A 311 -18.76 7.87 36.89
N SER A 312 -19.72 7.79 35.97
CA SER A 312 -20.47 6.57 35.68
C SER A 312 -19.69 5.71 34.67
N ALA A 313 -19.04 4.65 35.15
CA ALA A 313 -18.40 3.65 34.30
C ALA A 313 -19.45 2.71 33.70
N CYS A 314 -19.62 2.78 32.38
CA CYS A 314 -20.50 1.90 31.61
C CYS A 314 -19.75 0.59 31.29
N LEU A 315 -19.90 -0.43 32.14
CA LEU A 315 -19.40 -1.78 31.85
C LEU A 315 -20.33 -2.48 30.85
N ARG A 316 -20.01 -2.40 29.55
CA ARG A 316 -20.64 -3.23 28.51
C ARG A 316 -20.19 -4.69 28.68
N ARG A 317 -21.06 -5.55 29.21
CA ARG A 317 -20.84 -7.01 29.19
C ARG A 317 -21.74 -7.64 28.14
N TRP A 318 -21.14 -8.07 27.03
CA TRP A 318 -21.81 -8.85 26.00
C TRP A 318 -21.93 -10.30 26.50
N ARG A 319 -23.16 -10.82 26.61
CA ARG A 319 -23.40 -12.25 26.85
C ARG A 319 -24.20 -12.83 25.67
N PRO A 320 -23.79 -13.98 25.09
CA PRO A 320 -24.60 -14.69 24.12
C PRO A 320 -25.87 -15.24 24.80
N VAL A 321 -26.99 -15.20 24.07
CA VAL A 321 -28.26 -15.82 24.48
C VAL A 321 -28.11 -17.34 24.37
N PRO A 322 -28.35 -18.13 25.43
CA PRO A 322 -28.38 -19.59 25.31
C PRO A 322 -29.57 -19.99 24.43
N THR A 323 -29.29 -20.70 23.34
CA THR A 323 -30.31 -21.29 22.47
C THR A 323 -30.98 -22.43 23.22
N SER A 324 -32.27 -22.29 23.54
CA SER A 324 -33.09 -23.35 24.11
C SER A 324 -33.29 -24.46 23.08
N SER A 325 -32.37 -25.42 23.05
CA SER A 325 -32.56 -26.74 22.43
C SER A 325 -32.50 -27.82 23.51
N SER A 326 -33.33 -27.67 24.55
CA SER A 326 -33.65 -28.77 25.45
C SER A 326 -34.75 -29.63 24.83
N ARG A 327 -34.40 -30.59 23.97
CA ARG A 327 -35.23 -31.80 23.83
C ARG A 327 -34.73 -32.81 24.86
N ARG A 328 -35.42 -32.87 25.99
CA ARG A 328 -35.37 -34.05 26.88
C ARG A 328 -36.01 -35.22 26.12
N PRO A 329 -35.42 -36.42 26.12
CA PRO A 329 -36.18 -37.62 25.79
C PRO A 329 -37.13 -37.93 26.95
N SER A 330 -38.40 -38.13 26.63
CA SER A 330 -39.42 -38.71 27.52
C SER A 330 -39.12 -40.20 27.75
N PRO A 331 -39.36 -40.75 28.96
CA PRO A 331 -39.22 -42.18 29.24
C PRO A 331 -40.51 -42.94 28.90
N THR A 332 -40.40 -44.27 28.84
CA THR A 332 -41.44 -45.31 28.60
C THR A 332 -41.79 -45.49 27.12
N SER A 333 -41.84 -46.70 26.56
CA SER A 333 -42.08 -48.06 27.09
C SER A 333 -41.08 -49.08 26.56
#